data_AF-A0A9X3MR00-F1
#
_entry.id   AF-A0A9X3MR00-F1
#
_cell.length_a   1.000
_cell.length_b   1.000
_cell.length_c   1.000
_cell.angle_alpha   90.00
_cell.angle_beta   90.00
_cell.angle_gamma   90.00
#
_symmetry.space_group_name_H-M   'P 1'
#
loop_
_entity.id
_entity.type
_entity.pdbx_description
1 polymer ?
#
loop_
_entity_poly.entity_id
_entity_poly.type
_entity_poly.pdbx_seq_one_letter_code
_entity_poly.pdbx_strand_id
1 'polypeptide(L)'
;MTRRQASTLGTRRMVRLAQRWVEADVRAAALVRCSDAAPRVVTLAPDMLLVLRKTDLLLLVASVRWLLGAPGTRLERWKLDAVDIELEAGCGLARPLRIATEDETLVLAAPWLRPRQRAALACIEGRSEAS
;
A
#
# COMPACT_ATOMS: atom_id res chain seq x y z
N MET A 1 11.46 15.81 25.95
CA MET A 1 11.54 14.78 24.89
C MET A 1 10.15 14.46 24.37
N THR A 2 9.65 15.24 23.41
CA THR A 2 8.33 15.03 22.81
C THR A 2 8.45 13.87 21.83
N ARG A 3 8.00 12.66 22.22
CA ARG A 3 7.73 11.58 21.27
C ARG A 3 6.72 12.15 20.26
N ARG A 4 7.18 12.63 19.10
CA ARG A 4 6.32 12.76 17.93
C ARG A 4 5.80 11.35 17.67
N GLN A 5 4.58 11.05 18.09
CA GLN A 5 3.85 9.92 17.55
C GLN A 5 3.89 10.11 16.04
N ALA A 6 4.67 9.28 15.34
CA ALA A 6 4.65 9.23 13.90
C ALA A 6 3.18 8.97 13.52
N SER A 7 2.49 10.01 13.07
CA SER A 7 1.07 9.95 12.79
C SER A 7 0.89 8.96 11.64
N THR A 8 0.22 7.83 11.90
CA THR A 8 -0.02 6.83 10.86
C THR A 8 -0.72 7.47 9.67
N LEU A 9 -0.20 7.22 8.47
CA LEU A 9 -0.64 7.86 7.24
C LEU A 9 -1.72 7.03 6.55
N GLY A 10 -2.78 7.70 6.09
CA GLY A 10 -3.98 7.07 5.54
C GLY A 10 -5.25 7.56 6.22
N THR A 11 -6.41 7.14 5.72
CA THR A 11 -7.67 7.48 6.40
C THR A 11 -7.79 6.66 7.69
N ARG A 12 -8.35 7.25 8.77
CA ARG A 12 -8.49 6.55 10.07
C ARG A 12 -9.17 5.18 9.95
N ARG A 13 -10.19 5.06 9.08
CA ARG A 13 -10.89 3.80 8.82
C ARG A 13 -9.96 2.77 8.16
N MET A 14 -9.20 3.17 7.15
CA MET A 14 -8.23 2.28 6.47
C MET A 14 -7.11 1.85 7.41
N VAL A 15 -6.58 2.76 8.21
CA VAL A 15 -5.52 2.43 9.18
C VAL A 15 -6.01 1.42 10.21
N ARG A 16 -7.19 1.64 10.80
CA ARG A 16 -7.79 0.69 11.74
C ARG A 16 -8.05 -0.66 11.09
N LEU A 17 -8.52 -0.67 9.84
CA LEU A 17 -8.76 -1.90 9.10
C LEU A 17 -7.44 -2.64 8.83
N ALA A 18 -6.41 -1.92 8.37
CA ALA A 18 -5.08 -2.46 8.15
C ALA A 18 -4.49 -3.04 9.45
N GLN A 19 -4.56 -2.31 10.57
CA GLN A 19 -4.11 -2.81 11.88
C GLN A 19 -4.84 -4.10 12.28
N ARG A 20 -6.15 -4.19 12.04
CA ARG A 20 -6.94 -5.40 12.33
C ARG A 20 -6.54 -6.58 11.44
N TRP A 21 -6.30 -6.35 10.15
CA TRP A 21 -5.96 -7.42 9.20
C TRP A 21 -4.52 -7.90 9.33
N VAL A 22 -3.64 -6.99 9.75
CA VAL A 22 -2.20 -7.22 9.81
C VAL A 22 -1.77 -7.61 11.22
N GLU A 23 -2.63 -7.40 12.22
CA GLU A 23 -2.39 -7.66 13.64
C GLU A 23 -1.08 -7.01 14.13
N ALA A 24 -0.78 -5.82 13.61
CA ALA A 24 0.46 -5.11 13.90
C ALA A 24 0.31 -3.59 13.74
N ASP A 25 1.31 -2.88 14.23
CA ASP A 25 1.43 -1.44 14.07
C ASP A 25 1.69 -1.04 12.62
N VAL A 26 0.84 -0.13 12.13
CA VAL A 26 0.87 0.39 10.75
C VAL A 26 1.47 1.78 10.73
N ARG A 27 2.40 2.01 9.80
CA ARG A 27 3.01 3.31 9.48
C ARG A 27 2.22 4.03 8.39
N ALA A 28 1.85 3.32 7.32
CA ALA A 28 1.01 3.85 6.25
C ALA A 28 0.06 2.78 5.70
N ALA A 29 -1.15 3.20 5.31
CA ALA A 29 -2.10 2.34 4.60
C ALA A 29 -2.75 3.11 3.45
N ALA A 30 -2.66 2.54 2.25
CA ALA A 30 -3.15 3.10 1.01
C ALA A 30 -4.07 2.10 0.29
N LEU A 31 -5.15 2.60 -0.31
CA LEU A 31 -6.00 1.81 -1.19
C LEU A 31 -5.32 1.71 -2.56
N VAL A 32 -5.25 0.52 -3.14
CA VAL A 32 -4.73 0.29 -4.48
C VAL A 32 -5.68 -0.66 -5.20
N ARG A 33 -5.68 -0.60 -6.53
CA ARG A 33 -6.53 -1.41 -7.38
C ARG A 33 -5.70 -2.25 -8.32
N CYS A 34 -6.22 -3.41 -8.66
CA CYS A 34 -5.68 -4.18 -9.77
C CYS A 34 -5.77 -3.35 -11.05
N SER A 35 -4.64 -3.16 -11.75
CA SER A 35 -4.67 -2.74 -13.15
C SER A 35 -4.59 -3.99 -14.03
N ASP A 36 -5.49 -4.11 -15.01
CA ASP A 36 -5.51 -5.22 -15.96
C ASP A 36 -4.27 -5.28 -16.88
N ALA A 37 -3.40 -4.26 -16.80
CA ALA A 37 -2.19 -4.13 -17.63
C ALA A 37 -0.98 -4.96 -17.15
N ALA A 38 -1.10 -5.76 -16.08
CA ALA A 38 0.02 -6.56 -15.57
C ALA A 38 -0.02 -7.99 -16.13
N PRO A 39 1.07 -8.50 -16.75
CA PRO A 39 1.22 -9.94 -16.97
C PRO A 39 1.34 -10.60 -15.60
N ARG A 40 0.49 -11.60 -15.26
CA ARG A 40 0.44 -12.12 -13.89
C ARG A 40 0.47 -13.63 -13.78
N VAL A 41 1.29 -14.08 -12.82
CA VAL A 41 1.28 -15.40 -12.21
C VAL A 41 0.23 -15.50 -11.09
N VAL A 42 -0.18 -14.35 -10.51
CA VAL A 42 -1.08 -14.28 -9.35
C VAL A 42 -2.38 -13.51 -9.66
N THR A 43 -3.53 -14.12 -9.36
CA THR A 43 -4.85 -13.49 -9.45
C THR A 43 -5.01 -12.46 -8.32
N LEU A 44 -5.03 -11.16 -8.64
CA LEU A 44 -5.28 -10.11 -7.64
C LEU A 44 -6.77 -9.76 -7.55
N ALA A 45 -7.18 -9.32 -6.36
CA ALA A 45 -8.49 -8.74 -6.15
C ALA A 45 -8.60 -7.32 -6.78
N PRO A 46 -9.81 -6.88 -7.17
CA PRO A 46 -10.03 -5.55 -7.73
C PRO A 46 -9.59 -4.40 -6.82
N ASP A 47 -9.90 -4.50 -5.53
CA ASP A 47 -9.52 -3.52 -4.50
C ASP A 47 -8.65 -4.19 -3.43
N MET A 48 -7.54 -3.54 -3.09
CA MET A 48 -6.53 -4.04 -2.16
C MET A 48 -6.06 -2.91 -1.24
N LEU A 49 -5.56 -3.27 -0.06
CA LEU A 49 -4.80 -2.36 0.79
C LEU A 49 -3.32 -2.66 0.67
N LEU A 50 -2.56 -1.61 0.36
CA LEU A 50 -1.12 -1.58 0.52
C LEU A 50 -0.80 -1.04 1.91
N VAL A 51 -0.16 -1.86 2.73
CA VAL A 51 0.10 -1.57 4.14
C VAL A 51 1.59 -1.61 4.40
N LEU A 52 2.14 -0.50 4.89
CA LEU A 52 3.49 -0.42 5.41
C LEU A 52 3.45 -0.52 6.94
N ARG A 53 4.04 -1.58 7.50
CA ARG A 53 4.22 -1.73 8.95
C ARG A 53 5.32 -0.78 9.45
N LYS A 54 5.36 -0.56 10.77
CA LYS A 54 6.50 0.15 11.40
C LYS A 54 7.83 -0.61 11.31
N THR A 55 7.79 -1.91 11.01
CA THR A 55 8.98 -2.77 10.83
C THR A 55 9.47 -2.78 9.38
N ASP A 56 9.11 -1.77 8.58
CA ASP A 56 9.41 -1.66 7.15
C ASP A 56 9.04 -2.90 6.33
N LEU A 57 7.95 -3.55 6.72
CA LEU A 57 7.34 -4.64 5.97
C LEU A 57 6.18 -4.08 5.15
N LEU A 58 6.26 -4.26 3.83
CA LEU A 58 5.19 -3.94 2.90
C LEU A 58 4.30 -5.15 2.68
N LEU A 59 3.00 -4.94 2.76
CA LEU A 59 1.98 -5.97 2.61
C LEU A 59 0.92 -5.54 1.62
N LEU A 60 0.61 -6.42 0.67
CA LEU A 60 -0.54 -6.28 -0.20
C LEU A 60 -1.64 -7.23 0.27
N VAL A 61 -2.77 -6.65 0.68
CA VAL A 61 -3.88 -7.39 1.28
C VAL A 61 -5.12 -7.23 0.41
N ALA A 62 -5.65 -8.34 -0.11
CA ALA A 62 -6.89 -8.35 -0.90
C ALA A 62 -8.08 -7.96 -0.03
N SER A 63 -8.95 -7.08 -0.52
CA SER A 63 -10.25 -6.90 0.12
C SER A 63 -11.25 -7.88 -0.48
N VAL A 64 -11.78 -8.78 0.35
CA VAL A 64 -12.92 -9.62 -0.03
C VAL A 64 -14.19 -8.86 0.35
N ARG A 65 -14.71 -8.05 -0.60
CA ARG A 65 -15.93 -7.20 -0.50
C ARG A 65 -15.77 -5.85 0.23
N TRP A 66 -16.45 -4.85 -0.34
CA TRP A 66 -16.52 -3.42 0.04
C TRP A 66 -17.04 -3.12 1.47
N LEU A 67 -17.42 -4.11 2.29
CA LEU A 67 -18.00 -3.92 3.63
C LEU A 67 -17.15 -4.53 4.76
N LEU A 68 -15.98 -3.92 5.04
CA LEU A 68 -15.43 -3.68 6.39
C LEU A 68 -15.45 -4.82 7.46
N GLY A 69 -15.38 -6.10 7.10
CA GLY A 69 -15.60 -7.20 8.06
C GLY A 69 -14.53 -8.28 8.11
N ALA A 70 -14.32 -8.99 6.99
CA ALA A 70 -13.43 -10.15 6.97
C ALA A 70 -11.96 -9.74 6.80
N PRO A 71 -11.01 -10.45 7.44
CA PRO A 71 -9.59 -10.29 7.14
C PRO A 71 -9.37 -10.55 5.66
N GLY A 72 -8.73 -9.60 4.99
CA GLY A 72 -8.34 -9.78 3.61
C GLY A 72 -7.35 -10.94 3.45
N THR A 73 -7.46 -11.69 2.36
CA THR A 73 -6.42 -12.66 2.01
C THR A 73 -5.13 -11.89 1.76
N ARG A 74 -4.08 -12.19 2.52
CA ARG A 74 -2.76 -11.64 2.25
C ARG A 74 -2.30 -12.20 0.91
N LEU A 75 -2.08 -11.31 -0.05
CA LEU A 75 -1.62 -11.71 -1.37
C LEU A 75 -0.10 -11.77 -1.37
N GLU A 76 0.54 -10.69 -0.93
CA GLU A 76 1.99 -10.55 -1.04
C GLU A 76 2.62 -9.86 0.16
N ARG A 77 3.92 -10.11 0.33
CA ARG A 77 4.74 -9.56 1.41
C ARG A 77 6.17 -9.32 0.95
N TRP A 78 6.65 -8.10 1.17
CA TRP A 78 8.03 -7.71 0.89
C TRP A 78 8.63 -6.95 2.07
N LYS A 79 9.96 -7.01 2.20
CA LYS A 79 10.67 -5.97 2.97
C LYS A 79 10.78 -4.73 2.10
N LEU A 80 10.66 -3.54 2.68
CA LEU A 80 10.65 -2.29 1.93
C LEU A 80 11.97 -2.02 1.18
N ASP A 81 13.10 -2.49 1.72
CA ASP A 81 14.43 -2.39 1.11
C ASP A 81 14.63 -3.37 -0.06
N ALA A 82 13.84 -4.44 -0.12
CA ALA A 82 13.91 -5.48 -1.15
C ALA A 82 12.97 -5.23 -2.34
N VAL A 83 12.25 -4.11 -2.36
CA VAL A 83 11.38 -3.71 -3.47
C VAL A 83 11.67 -2.28 -3.90
N ASP A 84 11.58 -2.04 -5.20
CA ASP A 84 11.52 -0.71 -5.77
C ASP A 84 10.06 -0.31 -5.93
N ILE A 85 9.69 0.83 -5.35
CA ILE A 85 8.32 1.34 -5.39
C ILE A 85 8.34 2.70 -6.06
N GLU A 86 7.56 2.83 -7.13
CA GLU A 86 7.49 4.06 -7.91
C GLU A 86 6.03 4.46 -8.18
N LEU A 87 5.69 5.72 -7.91
CA LEU A 87 4.42 6.32 -8.33
C LEU A 87 4.65 7.13 -9.60
N GLU A 88 4.38 6.50 -10.74
CA GLU A 88 4.53 7.14 -12.04
C GLU A 88 3.60 8.34 -12.21
N ALA A 89 3.99 9.31 -13.04
CA ALA A 89 3.10 10.39 -13.44
C ALA A 89 1.85 9.81 -14.11
N GLY A 90 0.68 10.05 -13.52
CA GLY A 90 -0.60 9.60 -14.05
C GLY A 90 -1.50 10.79 -14.37
N CYS A 91 -2.41 10.59 -15.32
CA CYS A 91 -3.48 11.55 -15.61
C CYS A 91 -4.77 11.17 -14.87
N GLY A 92 -5.40 12.12 -14.18
CA GLY A 92 -6.75 11.96 -13.62
C GLY A 92 -6.82 11.46 -12.18
N LEU A 93 -7.73 10.50 -11.92
CA LEU A 93 -8.16 10.13 -10.55
C LEU A 93 -7.27 9.09 -9.85
N ALA A 94 -6.39 8.42 -10.60
CA ALA A 94 -5.46 7.41 -10.12
C ALA A 94 -4.11 7.54 -10.83
N ARG A 95 -3.04 7.15 -10.15
CA ARG A 95 -1.69 7.05 -10.71
C ARG A 95 -1.25 5.60 -10.75
N PRO A 96 -0.48 5.16 -11.77
CA PRO A 96 0.18 3.87 -11.72
C PRO A 96 1.14 3.82 -10.54
N LEU A 97 1.08 2.72 -9.79
CA LEU A 97 2.00 2.36 -8.73
C LEU A 97 2.70 1.08 -9.14
N ARG A 98 4.02 1.14 -9.25
CA ARG A 98 4.86 -0.01 -9.60
C ARG A 98 5.55 -0.50 -8.35
N ILE A 99 5.52 -1.81 -8.16
CA ILE A 99 6.28 -2.52 -7.14
C ILE A 99 7.12 -3.55 -7.89
N ALA A 100 8.42 -3.32 -7.98
CA ALA A 100 9.36 -4.22 -8.64
C ALA A 100 10.20 -4.98 -7.61
N THR A 101 10.32 -6.28 -7.82
CA THR A 101 11.30 -7.17 -7.18
C THR A 101 12.34 -7.57 -8.22
N GLU A 102 13.33 -8.37 -7.83
CA GLU A 102 14.30 -8.97 -8.77
C GLU A 102 13.62 -9.87 -9.81
N ASP A 103 12.51 -10.51 -9.45
CA ASP A 103 11.86 -11.54 -10.26
C ASP A 103 10.65 -11.03 -11.06
N GLU A 104 9.96 -10.00 -10.56
CA GLU A 104 8.69 -9.56 -11.13
C GLU A 104 8.40 -8.07 -10.92
N THR A 105 7.52 -7.52 -11.75
CA THR A 105 6.98 -6.17 -11.58
C THR A 105 5.47 -6.21 -11.49
N LEU A 106 4.95 -5.70 -10.38
CA LEU A 106 3.54 -5.52 -10.15
C LEU A 106 3.12 -4.08 -10.42
N VAL A 107 2.21 -3.90 -11.39
CA VAL A 107 1.57 -2.62 -11.64
C VAL A 107 0.18 -2.61 -11.00
N LEU A 108 -0.11 -1.55 -10.25
CA LEU A 108 -1.36 -1.29 -9.55
C LEU A 108 -1.86 0.11 -9.88
N ALA A 109 -3.17 0.33 -9.81
CA ALA A 109 -3.76 1.67 -9.91
C ALA A 109 -3.97 2.25 -8.50
N ALA A 110 -3.32 3.36 -8.20
CA ALA A 110 -3.40 4.02 -6.89
C ALA A 110 -4.28 5.29 -6.98
N PRO A 111 -5.49 5.29 -6.39
CA PRO A 111 -6.33 6.49 -6.35
C PRO A 111 -5.58 7.68 -5.73
N TRP A 112 -5.59 8.84 -6.41
CA TRP A 112 -4.75 10.00 -6.06
C TRP A 112 -5.54 11.21 -5.53
N LEU A 113 -6.87 11.15 -5.50
CA LEU A 113 -7.72 12.29 -5.19
C LEU A 113 -7.65 12.78 -3.74
N ARG A 114 -7.37 11.89 -2.77
CA ARG A 114 -7.52 12.21 -1.35
C ARG A 114 -6.17 12.57 -0.72
N PRO A 115 -6.03 13.71 -0.01
CA PRO A 115 -4.76 14.13 0.61
C PRO A 115 -4.12 13.05 1.52
N ARG A 116 -4.94 12.34 2.32
CA ARG A 116 -4.44 11.27 3.20
C ARG A 116 -3.96 10.04 2.45
N GLN A 117 -4.58 9.74 1.32
CA GLN A 117 -4.18 8.64 0.44
C GLN A 117 -2.85 8.99 -0.24
N ARG A 118 -2.71 10.23 -0.76
CA ARG A 118 -1.44 10.73 -1.30
C ARG A 118 -0.31 10.69 -0.27
N ALA A 119 -0.57 11.15 0.95
CA ALA A 119 0.43 11.11 2.02
C ALA A 119 0.84 9.67 2.39
N ALA A 120 -0.10 8.73 2.42
CA ALA A 120 0.22 7.32 2.65
C ALA A 120 1.06 6.74 1.51
N LEU A 121 0.69 7.01 0.25
CA LEU A 121 1.42 6.56 -0.93
C LEU A 121 2.82 7.17 -1.01
N ALA A 122 2.96 8.48 -0.77
CA ALA A 122 4.27 9.15 -0.70
C ALA A 122 5.15 8.61 0.42
N CYS A 123 4.59 8.18 1.55
CA CYS A 123 5.35 7.51 2.61
C CYS A 123 5.78 6.09 2.23
N ILE A 124 5.01 5.42 1.37
CA ILE A 124 5.33 4.07 0.90
C ILE A 124 6.38 4.14 -0.22
N GLU A 125 6.25 5.07 -1.16
CA GLU A 125 7.23 5.35 -2.22
C GLU A 125 8.54 5.92 -1.65
N GLY A 126 8.45 6.81 -0.66
CA GLY A 126 9.58 7.44 -0.01
C GLY A 126 10.41 6.43 0.78
N ARG A 127 11.27 5.71 0.06
CA ARG A 127 12.57 5.28 0.56
C ARG A 127 13.16 6.46 1.32
N SER A 128 13.57 6.16 2.54
CA SER A 128 14.28 7.04 3.46
C SER A 128 15.25 7.95 2.69
N GLU A 129 15.02 9.27 2.67
CA GLU A 129 16.11 10.22 2.50
C GLU A 129 17.03 10.05 3.70
N ALA A 130 18.00 9.14 3.56
CA ALA A 130 19.11 8.98 4.48
C ALA A 130 20.31 8.47 3.69
N SER A 131 20.95 9.37 2.95
CA SER A 131 22.40 9.50 2.85
C SER A 131 22.75 10.86 2.26
#